data_AF-A0A962ZPU6-F1
#
_entry.id   AF-A0A962ZPU6-F1
#
_cell.length_a   1.000
_cell.length_b   1.000
_cell.length_c   1.000
_cell.angle_alpha   90.00
_cell.angle_beta   90.00
_cell.angle_gamma   90.00
#
_symmetry.space_group_name_H-M   'P 1'
#
loop_
_entity.id
_entity.type
_entity.pdbx_description
1 polymer ?
#
loop_
_entity_poly.entity_id
_entity_poly.type
_entity_poly.pdbx_seq_one_letter_code
_entity_poly.pdbx_strand_id
1 'polypeptide(L)'
;MKSLLTLLVLLGVSACSGGSGSSAGGTQTGGGQPLQSALQGAWERPGYGTALRISGGTLTRYDFTAETCVLSERNSLTSLSGVSLQDDGQTFSLQQTPLAFPERYIRRSSLPPGCG
;
A
#
# COMPACT_ATOMS: atom_id res chain seq x y z
N MET A 1 19.22 27.03 54.59
CA MET A 1 18.56 25.79 55.08
C MET A 1 18.62 24.77 53.94
N LYS A 2 19.20 23.60 54.21
CA LYS A 2 18.99 22.25 53.61
C LYS A 2 18.82 22.18 52.07
N SER A 3 19.82 21.64 51.35
CA SER A 3 19.98 20.20 50.99
C SER A 3 18.93 19.73 49.98
N LEU A 4 19.20 18.93 48.95
CA LEU A 4 20.37 18.26 48.37
C LEU A 4 19.81 17.59 47.08
N LEU A 5 20.64 17.40 46.04
CA LEU A 5 20.73 16.20 45.17
C LEU A 5 19.44 15.65 44.48
N THR A 6 19.43 15.25 43.21
CA THR A 6 20.27 14.17 42.67
C THR A 6 20.17 14.12 41.14
N LEU A 7 21.35 14.09 40.52
CA LEU A 7 21.66 13.76 39.14
C LEU A 7 21.39 12.27 38.88
N LEU A 8 20.67 11.89 37.80
CA LEU A 8 20.72 10.52 37.29
C LEU A 8 21.07 10.50 35.80
N VAL A 9 22.36 10.27 35.57
CA VAL A 9 23.00 9.86 34.32
C VAL A 9 22.68 8.38 34.10
N LEU A 10 22.21 8.01 32.92
CA LEU A 10 22.28 6.64 32.42
C LEU A 10 22.91 6.63 31.03
N LEU A 11 24.24 6.59 31.06
CA LEU A 11 25.09 6.08 30.00
C LEU A 11 24.84 4.56 29.88
N GLY A 12 24.35 4.13 28.72
CA GLY A 12 24.32 2.72 28.31
C GLY A 12 25.10 2.56 27.02
N VAL A 13 26.43 2.54 27.11
CA VAL A 13 27.32 2.13 26.02
C VAL A 13 27.42 0.61 26.09
N SER A 14 27.01 -0.08 25.03
CA SER A 14 27.49 -1.42 24.73
C SER A 14 28.01 -1.43 23.30
N ALA A 15 29.25 -0.97 23.16
CA ALA A 15 30.13 -1.30 22.06
C ALA A 15 30.48 -2.79 22.18
N CYS A 16 30.08 -3.59 21.20
CA CYS A 16 30.66 -4.90 20.97
C CYS A 16 31.56 -4.80 19.73
N SER A 17 32.82 -5.14 19.94
CA SER A 17 33.94 -5.09 19.02
C SER A 17 33.89 -6.20 17.95
N GLY A 18 34.30 -5.84 16.72
CA GLY A 18 35.31 -6.56 15.93
C GLY A 18 34.98 -7.96 15.40
N GLY A 19 34.85 -8.05 14.06
CA GLY A 19 34.92 -9.31 13.31
C GLY A 19 35.03 -9.07 11.81
N SER A 20 36.24 -9.26 11.26
CA SER A 20 36.55 -9.26 9.83
C SER A 20 35.83 -10.37 9.06
N GLY A 21 35.55 -10.14 7.78
CA GLY A 21 35.50 -11.22 6.77
C GLY A 21 34.20 -11.33 5.97
N SER A 22 34.29 -10.91 4.71
CA SER A 22 33.82 -11.57 3.49
C SER A 22 32.47 -12.32 3.45
N SER A 23 31.69 -11.93 2.45
CA SER A 23 30.85 -12.79 1.60
C SER A 23 29.58 -13.40 2.20
N ALA A 24 28.43 -12.88 1.80
CA ALA A 24 27.32 -13.66 1.23
C ALA A 24 26.17 -12.72 0.85
N GLY A 25 25.56 -12.97 -0.31
CA GLY A 25 24.34 -12.29 -0.72
C GLY A 25 23.26 -12.40 0.35
N GLY A 26 22.88 -11.27 0.92
CA GLY A 26 21.74 -11.16 1.82
C GLY A 26 20.53 -10.78 1.01
N THR A 27 19.67 -11.74 0.75
CA THR A 27 18.29 -11.54 0.31
C THR A 27 17.65 -10.48 1.20
N GLN A 28 17.23 -9.35 0.62
CA GLN A 28 16.40 -8.37 1.31
C GLN A 28 15.05 -9.01 1.64
N THR A 29 14.95 -9.68 2.77
CA THR A 29 13.69 -9.96 3.44
C THR A 29 13.29 -8.72 4.26
N GLY A 30 12.96 -7.64 3.56
CA GLY A 30 12.06 -6.64 4.12
C GLY A 30 10.67 -7.28 4.20
N GLY A 31 10.07 -7.31 5.39
CA GLY A 31 8.74 -7.88 5.66
C GLY A 31 7.60 -7.12 4.98
N GLY A 32 7.61 -7.06 3.64
CA GLY A 32 6.54 -6.51 2.84
C GLY A 32 5.33 -7.44 2.88
N GLN A 33 4.17 -6.91 3.26
CA GLN A 33 2.92 -7.63 3.04
C GLN A 33 2.82 -8.03 1.55
N PRO A 34 2.24 -9.20 1.23
CA PRO A 34 1.97 -9.56 -0.15
C PRO A 34 1.22 -8.43 -0.85
N LEU A 35 1.60 -8.07 -2.09
CA LEU A 35 0.99 -6.98 -2.85
C LEU A 35 -0.55 -7.06 -2.86
N GLN A 36 -1.09 -8.27 -2.96
CA GLN A 36 -2.53 -8.52 -2.89
C GLN A 36 -3.15 -8.05 -1.57
N SER A 37 -2.49 -8.29 -0.44
CA SER A 37 -2.92 -7.80 0.88
C SER A 37 -2.84 -6.27 0.95
N ALA A 38 -1.77 -5.68 0.40
CA ALA A 38 -1.59 -4.24 0.35
C ALA A 38 -2.60 -3.53 -0.57
N LEU A 39 -3.22 -4.24 -1.51
CA LEU A 39 -4.24 -3.70 -2.42
C LEU A 39 -5.68 -3.83 -1.91
N GLN A 40 -5.94 -4.52 -0.79
CA GLN A 40 -7.30 -4.69 -0.28
C GLN A 40 -7.95 -3.34 0.06
N GLY A 41 -9.23 -3.16 -0.27
CA GLY A 41 -10.01 -1.98 0.07
C GLY A 41 -10.66 -1.28 -1.13
N ALA A 42 -11.05 -0.02 -0.91
CA ALA A 42 -11.66 0.84 -1.91
C ALA A 42 -10.62 1.77 -2.55
N TRP A 43 -10.74 1.97 -3.85
CA TRP A 43 -9.85 2.81 -4.65
C TRP A 43 -10.65 3.62 -5.65
N GLU A 44 -10.12 4.78 -6.02
CA GLU A 44 -10.78 5.70 -6.95
C GLU A 44 -9.79 6.21 -7.97
N ARG A 45 -10.22 6.33 -9.23
CA ARG A 45 -9.48 7.00 -10.29
C ARG A 45 -9.94 8.47 -10.36
N PRO A 46 -9.15 9.43 -9.86
CA PRO A 46 -9.61 10.81 -9.70
C PRO A 46 -9.93 11.47 -11.04
N GLY A 47 -11.13 12.04 -11.16
CA GLY A 47 -11.57 12.77 -12.36
C GLY A 47 -12.16 11.91 -13.48
N TYR A 48 -12.29 10.59 -13.27
CA TYR A 48 -12.80 9.67 -14.29
C TYR A 48 -14.12 8.96 -13.91
N GLY A 49 -14.63 9.19 -12.70
CA GLY A 49 -15.87 8.53 -12.24
C GLY A 49 -15.72 7.01 -12.14
N THR A 50 -14.53 6.51 -11.81
CA THR A 50 -14.27 5.07 -11.68
C THR A 50 -13.82 4.74 -10.27
N ALA A 51 -14.46 3.75 -9.65
CA ALA A 51 -14.06 3.21 -8.35
C ALA A 51 -13.82 1.70 -8.45
N LEU A 52 -12.90 1.21 -7.62
CA LEU A 52 -12.60 -0.21 -7.49
C LEU A 52 -12.79 -0.66 -6.05
N ARG A 53 -13.28 -1.89 -5.87
CA ARG A 53 -13.17 -2.63 -4.61
C ARG A 53 -12.36 -3.90 -4.84
N ILE A 54 -11.29 -4.04 -4.08
CA ILE A 54 -10.48 -5.26 -4.03
C ILE A 54 -10.75 -5.96 -2.70
N SER A 55 -11.34 -7.15 -2.77
CA SER A 55 -11.71 -7.95 -1.59
C SER A 55 -11.53 -9.43 -1.86
N GLY A 56 -10.72 -10.12 -1.05
CA GLY A 56 -10.63 -11.59 -1.07
C GLY A 56 -10.21 -12.16 -2.43
N GLY A 57 -9.42 -11.43 -3.21
CA GLY A 57 -9.03 -11.83 -4.57
C GLY A 57 -10.08 -11.55 -5.64
N THR A 58 -11.10 -10.73 -5.37
CA THR A 58 -12.00 -10.20 -6.39
C THR A 58 -11.72 -8.71 -6.59
N LEU A 59 -11.64 -8.28 -7.84
CA LEU A 59 -11.69 -6.88 -8.24
C LEU A 59 -13.09 -6.58 -8.78
N THR A 60 -13.74 -5.59 -8.18
CA THR A 60 -15.03 -5.08 -8.64
C THR A 60 -14.84 -3.63 -9.09
N ARG A 61 -15.23 -3.30 -10.31
CA ARG A 61 -15.17 -1.95 -10.88
C ARG A 61 -16.55 -1.35 -10.99
N TYR A 62 -16.65 -0.09 -10.63
CA TYR A 62 -17.84 0.71 -10.70
C TYR A 62 -17.57 1.95 -11.54
N ASP A 63 -18.54 2.30 -12.38
CA ASP A 63 -18.62 3.61 -13.01
C ASP A 63 -19.67 4.42 -12.25
N PHE A 64 -19.31 5.63 -11.83
CA PHE A 64 -20.12 6.44 -10.94
C PHE A 64 -20.16 7.92 -11.33
N THR A 65 -21.30 8.54 -11.06
CA THR A 65 -21.53 9.99 -11.09
C THR A 65 -21.94 10.46 -9.69
N ALA A 66 -22.36 11.71 -9.54
CA ALA A 66 -22.94 12.16 -8.28
C ALA A 66 -24.29 11.49 -7.96
N GLU A 67 -24.98 10.98 -8.98
CA GLU A 67 -26.35 10.45 -8.91
C GLU A 67 -26.44 8.94 -9.12
N THR A 68 -25.45 8.35 -9.80
CA THR A 68 -25.51 6.95 -10.23
C THR A 68 -24.25 6.20 -9.86
N CYS A 69 -24.42 4.91 -9.59
CA CYS A 69 -23.32 3.97 -9.52
C CYS A 69 -23.71 2.66 -10.19
N VAL A 70 -22.92 2.26 -11.18
CA VAL A 70 -23.18 1.07 -11.99
C VAL A 70 -22.02 0.11 -11.84
N LEU A 71 -22.34 -1.15 -11.55
CA LEU A 71 -21.37 -2.23 -11.61
C LEU A 71 -20.95 -2.44 -13.06
N SER A 72 -19.69 -2.14 -13.37
CA SER A 72 -19.13 -2.23 -14.71
C SER A 72 -18.46 -3.59 -14.93
N GLU A 73 -17.72 -4.07 -13.93
CA GLU A 73 -16.92 -5.28 -14.05
C GLU A 73 -16.76 -5.98 -12.69
N ARG A 74 -16.70 -7.32 -12.71
CA ARG A 74 -16.33 -8.12 -11.53
C ARG A 74 -15.51 -9.31 -11.98
N ASN A 75 -14.23 -9.29 -11.63
CA ASN A 75 -13.27 -10.32 -12.02
C ASN A 75 -12.52 -10.88 -10.82
N SER A 76 -12.13 -12.15 -10.92
CA SER A 76 -11.12 -12.72 -10.04
C SER A 76 -9.77 -12.10 -10.33
N LEU A 77 -9.05 -11.69 -9.29
CA LEU A 77 -7.65 -11.26 -9.33
C LEU A 77 -6.75 -12.50 -9.43
N THR A 78 -6.65 -13.03 -10.65
CA THR A 78 -5.76 -14.16 -10.96
C THR A 78 -4.32 -13.73 -11.22
N SER A 79 -4.11 -12.46 -11.63
CA SER A 79 -2.80 -11.86 -11.86
C SER A 79 -2.80 -10.39 -11.43
N LEU A 80 -1.68 -9.95 -10.86
CA LEU A 80 -1.39 -8.54 -10.57
C LEU A 80 -0.33 -7.97 -11.52
N SER A 81 -0.12 -8.61 -12.67
CA SER A 81 0.77 -8.10 -13.72
C SER A 81 0.36 -6.69 -14.14
N GLY A 82 1.31 -5.77 -14.20
CA GLY A 82 1.06 -4.38 -14.56
C GLY A 82 0.53 -3.52 -13.40
N VAL A 83 0.39 -4.06 -12.19
CA VAL A 83 0.10 -3.28 -10.98
C VAL A 83 1.40 -2.87 -10.32
N SER A 84 1.54 -1.57 -10.03
CA SER A 84 2.64 -1.03 -9.23
C SER A 84 2.06 -0.20 -8.09
N LEU A 85 2.29 -0.63 -6.85
CA LEU A 85 1.94 0.12 -5.65
C LEU A 85 3.08 1.08 -5.31
N GLN A 86 2.76 2.34 -5.06
CA GLN A 86 3.74 3.34 -4.64
C GLN A 86 4.12 3.15 -3.17
N ASP A 87 5.26 3.71 -2.77
CA ASP A 87 5.81 3.58 -1.41
C ASP A 87 4.89 4.19 -0.32
N ASP A 88 3.90 5.01 -0.71
CA ASP A 88 2.91 5.59 0.19
C ASP A 88 1.83 4.57 0.65
N GLY A 89 1.67 3.45 -0.06
CA GLY A 89 0.58 2.48 0.15
C GLY A 89 -0.84 3.04 -0.10
N GLN A 90 -0.92 4.30 -0.57
CA GLN A 90 -2.16 5.02 -0.85
C GLN A 90 -2.42 5.18 -2.34
N THR A 91 -1.43 4.90 -3.19
CA THR A 91 -1.54 5.05 -4.64
C THR A 91 -1.05 3.81 -5.34
N PHE A 92 -1.82 3.29 -6.30
CA PHE A 92 -1.30 2.30 -7.24
C PHE A 92 -1.57 2.72 -8.67
N SER A 93 -0.73 2.22 -9.58
CA SER A 93 -0.90 2.33 -11.02
C SER A 93 -1.22 0.97 -11.62
N LEU A 94 -2.15 0.93 -12.57
CA LEU A 94 -2.51 -0.25 -13.34
C LEU A 94 -2.22 -0.01 -14.82
N GLN A 95 -1.37 -0.84 -15.41
CA GLN A 95 -1.08 -0.84 -16.83
C GLN A 95 -1.51 -2.18 -17.43
N GLN A 96 -2.65 -2.20 -18.13
CA GLN A 96 -3.23 -3.43 -18.67
C GLN A 96 -2.43 -3.98 -19.86
N THR A 97 -1.83 -3.09 -20.67
CA THR A 97 -1.01 -3.46 -21.83
C THR A 97 0.23 -2.59 -21.90
N PRO A 98 1.34 -3.07 -22.50
CA PRO A 98 2.59 -2.31 -22.58
C PRO A 98 2.47 -0.95 -23.29
N LEU A 99 1.46 -0.80 -24.15
CA LEU A 99 1.21 0.41 -24.93
C LEU A 99 0.17 1.34 -24.28
N ALA A 100 -0.58 0.86 -23.29
CA ALA A 100 -1.56 1.68 -22.58
C ALA A 100 -0.87 2.59 -21.56
N PHE A 101 -1.42 3.80 -21.39
CA PHE A 101 -1.03 4.66 -20.29
C PHE A 101 -1.44 4.03 -18.94
N PRO A 102 -0.56 4.07 -17.92
CA PRO A 102 -0.92 3.59 -16.60
C PRO A 102 -2.08 4.39 -16.00
N GLU A 103 -3.10 3.68 -15.52
CA GLU A 103 -4.20 4.28 -14.78
C GLU A 103 -3.82 4.42 -13.31
N ARG A 104 -3.98 5.62 -12.74
CA ARG A 104 -3.65 5.88 -11.34
C ARG A 104 -4.88 5.83 -10.45
N TYR A 105 -4.81 5.04 -9.39
CA TYR A 105 -5.85 4.89 -8.39
C TYR A 105 -5.36 5.33 -7.02
N ILE A 106 -6.22 6.01 -6.26
CA ILE A 106 -5.96 6.50 -4.91
C ILE A 106 -6.86 5.75 -3.93
N ARG A 107 -6.29 5.34 -2.80
CA ARG A 107 -6.97 4.63 -1.73
C ARG A 107 -8.04 5.52 -1.11
N ARG A 108 -9.18 4.91 -0.80
CA ARG A 108 -10.30 5.55 -0.12
C ARG A 108 -10.67 4.73 1.12
N SER A 109 -11.23 5.41 2.11
CA SER A 109 -11.78 4.74 3.31
C SER A 109 -13.00 3.89 2.98
N SER A 110 -13.75 4.28 1.95
CA SER A 110 -14.96 3.60 1.49
C SER A 110 -15.18 3.84 -0.01
N LEU A 111 -16.10 3.09 -0.61
CA LEU A 111 -16.58 3.39 -1.96
C LEU A 111 -17.39 4.71 -1.98
N PRO A 112 -17.54 5.34 -3.16
CA PRO A 112 -18.45 6.47 -3.33
C PRO A 112 -19.89 6.14 -2.90
N PRO A 113 -20.70 7.14 -2.49
CA PRO A 113 -22.11 6.95 -2.20
C PRO A 113 -22.83 6.25 -3.37
N GLY A 114 -23.65 5.25 -3.05
CA GLY A 114 -24.38 4.46 -4.05
C GLY A 114 -23.62 3.26 -4.63
N CYS A 115 -22.31 3.13 -4.38
CA CYS A 115 -21.51 1.99 -4.85
C CYS A 115 -21.33 0.86 -3.81
N GLY A 116 -21.92 0.98 -2.62
CA GLY A 116 -21.67 0.09 -1.47
C GLY A 116 -22.89 -0.15 -0.61
#